data_AF-A0A3R9TCT3-F1
#
_entry.id   AF-A0A3R9TCT3-F1
#
_cell.length_a   1.000
_cell.length_b   1.000
_cell.length_c   1.000
_cell.angle_alpha   90.00
_cell.angle_beta   90.00
_cell.angle_gamma   90.00
#
_symmetry.space_group_name_H-M   'P 1'
#
loop_
_entity.id
_entity.type
_entity.pdbx_description
1 polymer ?
#
loop_
_entity_poly.entity_id
_entity_poly.type
_entity_poly.pdbx_seq_one_letter_code
_entity_poly.pdbx_strand_id
1 'polypeptide(L)'
;YYTEHWEKLRHIEGASQRVQEDTMRFATILEDLGVELVKAVITLIAFLPILFQLSKHVPVLPIVGELEHSLVWAAIVWSIFGTVLLMVVGIKLPGLQFNNQKVEAAYRKELVYGEDHADRAKPATLRELFSNVRKNYFRLYFH
;
A
#
# COMPACT_ATOMS: atom_id res chain seq x y z
N TYR A 1 3.02 22.35 -13.40
CA TYR A 1 3.19 21.30 -14.44
C TYR A 1 1.93 20.98 -15.23
N TYR A 2 0.88 20.37 -14.67
CA TYR A 2 -0.34 19.99 -15.43
C TYR A 2 -1.01 21.20 -16.12
N THR A 3 -1.16 22.30 -15.39
CA THR A 3 -1.71 23.57 -15.90
C THR A 3 -0.82 24.23 -16.96
N GLU A 4 0.51 24.14 -16.81
CA GLU A 4 1.48 24.68 -17.77
C GLU A 4 1.49 23.92 -19.10
N HIS A 5 1.03 22.66 -19.12
CA HIS A 5 0.98 21.80 -20.30
C HIS A 5 -0.45 21.48 -20.74
N TRP A 6 -1.41 22.33 -20.36
CA TRP A 6 -2.84 22.12 -20.56
C TRP A 6 -3.20 21.73 -22.00
N GLU A 7 -2.69 22.43 -23.01
CA GLU A 7 -2.97 22.16 -24.42
C GLU A 7 -2.59 20.73 -24.86
N LYS A 8 -1.57 20.13 -24.25
CA LYS A 8 -1.15 18.76 -24.56
C LYS A 8 -1.92 17.71 -23.74
N LEU A 9 -2.29 18.04 -22.51
CA LEU A 9 -2.81 17.08 -21.53
C LEU A 9 -4.34 17.02 -21.47
N ARG A 10 -5.05 18.08 -21.89
CA ARG A 10 -6.52 18.18 -21.86
C ARG A 10 -7.25 17.11 -22.68
N HIS A 11 -6.57 16.49 -23.64
CA HIS A 11 -7.14 15.45 -24.51
C HIS A 11 -7.01 14.04 -23.92
N ILE A 12 -6.29 13.89 -22.81
CA ILE A 12 -6.13 12.61 -22.12
C ILE A 12 -7.35 12.42 -21.22
N GLU A 13 -8.17 11.41 -21.52
CA GLU A 13 -9.36 11.07 -20.75
C GLU A 13 -9.01 10.81 -19.28
N GLY A 14 -9.70 11.51 -18.37
CA GLY A 14 -9.52 11.35 -16.93
C GLY A 14 -8.23 11.95 -16.35
N ALA A 15 -7.45 12.73 -17.12
CA ALA A 15 -6.20 13.31 -16.61
C ALA A 15 -6.43 14.30 -15.46
N SER A 16 -7.44 15.17 -15.55
CA SER A 16 -7.83 16.09 -14.47
C SER A 16 -8.32 15.34 -13.23
N GLN A 17 -9.08 14.27 -13.42
CA GLN A 17 -9.58 13.42 -12.34
C GLN A 17 -8.41 12.74 -11.60
N ARG A 18 -7.42 12.20 -12.32
CA ARG A 18 -6.22 11.62 -11.68
C ARG A 18 -5.42 12.65 -10.90
N VAL A 19 -5.22 13.86 -11.46
CA VAL A 19 -4.54 14.93 -10.73
C VAL A 19 -5.25 15.22 -9.40
N GLN A 20 -6.58 15.24 -9.39
CA GLN A 20 -7.34 15.45 -8.15
C GLN A 20 -7.26 14.26 -7.19
N GLU A 21 -7.62 13.06 -7.66
CA GLU A 21 -7.69 11.84 -6.84
C GLU A 21 -6.32 11.43 -6.30
N ASP A 22 -5.28 11.47 -7.13
CA ASP A 22 -3.93 11.07 -6.74
C ASP A 22 -3.31 12.09 -5.78
N THR A 23 -3.56 13.39 -5.97
CA THR A 23 -3.11 14.42 -5.02
C THR A 23 -3.78 14.26 -3.66
N MET A 24 -5.09 14.00 -3.64
CA MET A 24 -5.82 13.73 -2.40
C MET A 24 -5.30 12.46 -1.72
N ARG A 25 -5.18 11.35 -2.45
CA ARG A 25 -4.62 10.09 -1.93
C ARG A 25 -3.21 10.28 -1.37
N PHE A 26 -2.36 11.00 -2.09
CA PHE A 26 -1.01 11.29 -1.65
C PHE A 26 -1.00 12.08 -0.33
N ALA A 27 -1.82 13.13 -0.23
CA ALA A 27 -1.95 13.92 0.99
C ALA A 27 -2.44 13.07 2.16
N THR A 28 -3.48 12.25 1.97
CA THR A 28 -4.00 11.34 3.00
C THR A 28 -2.95 10.31 3.44
N ILE A 29 -2.26 9.66 2.49
CA ILE A 29 -1.21 8.68 2.81
C ILE A 29 -0.08 9.33 3.61
N LEU A 30 0.35 10.53 3.23
CA LEU A 30 1.38 11.26 3.96
C LEU A 30 0.93 11.68 5.37
N GLU A 31 -0.31 12.14 5.50
CA GLU A 31 -0.89 12.48 6.79
C GLU A 31 -0.92 11.26 7.72
N ASP A 32 -1.50 10.16 7.25
CA ASP A 32 -1.61 8.92 8.02
C ASP A 32 -0.23 8.40 8.45
N LEU A 33 0.72 8.32 7.51
CA LEU A 33 2.09 7.89 7.79
C LEU A 33 2.77 8.83 8.79
N GLY A 34 2.56 10.14 8.66
CA GLY A 34 3.10 11.15 9.57
C GLY A 34 2.56 11.01 10.99
N VAL A 35 1.24 10.82 11.12
CA VAL A 35 0.57 10.61 12.41
C VAL A 35 1.06 9.32 13.08
N GLU A 36 1.13 8.22 12.32
CA GLU A 36 1.65 6.95 12.84
C GLU A 36 3.11 7.03 13.26
N LEU A 37 3.95 7.72 12.48
CA LEU A 37 5.36 7.92 12.81
C LEU A 37 5.52 8.71 14.12
N VAL A 38 4.81 9.83 14.27
CA VAL A 38 4.85 10.63 15.51
C VAL A 38 4.37 9.82 16.70
N LYS A 39 3.28 9.06 16.54
CA LYS A 39 2.77 8.16 17.59
C LYS A 39 3.80 7.10 17.98
N ALA A 40 4.49 6.49 17.01
CA ALA A 40 5.52 5.50 17.27
C ALA A 40 6.72 6.11 18.02
N VAL A 41 7.16 7.32 17.65
CA VAL A 41 8.25 8.04 18.33
C VAL A 41 7.86 8.39 19.77
N ILE A 42 6.65 8.92 20.00
CA ILE A 42 6.15 9.22 21.35
C ILE A 42 6.09 7.94 22.19
N THR A 43 5.59 6.86 21.61
CA THR A 43 5.55 5.54 22.27
C THR A 43 6.96 5.09 22.65
N LEU A 44 7.92 5.14 21.72
CA LEU A 44 9.30 4.78 21.99
C LEU A 44 9.88 5.60 23.16
N ILE A 45 9.72 6.91 23.14
CA ILE A 45 10.20 7.81 24.21
C ILE A 45 9.55 7.47 25.55
N ALA A 46 8.24 7.17 25.58
CA ALA A 46 7.53 6.83 26.81
C ALA A 46 7.97 5.47 27.39
N PHE A 47 8.27 4.49 26.53
CA PHE A 47 8.66 3.15 26.97
C PHE A 47 10.17 3.01 27.23
N LEU A 48 11.01 3.87 26.67
CA LEU A 48 12.47 3.78 26.82
C LEU A 48 12.92 3.79 28.29
N PRO A 49 12.46 4.72 29.17
CA PRO A 49 12.85 4.73 30.58
C PRO A 49 12.43 3.45 31.31
N ILE A 50 11.24 2.94 30.99
CA ILE A 50 10.70 1.71 31.57
C ILE A 50 11.59 0.52 31.18
N LEU A 51 11.97 0.43 29.90
CA LEU A 51 12.90 -0.59 29.39
C LEU A 51 14.27 -0.50 30.07
N PHE A 52 14.81 0.70 30.24
CA PHE A 52 16.08 0.91 30.94
C PHE A 52 16.02 0.40 32.38
N GLN A 53 14.93 0.67 33.09
CA GLN A 53 14.78 0.25 34.49
C GLN A 53 14.59 -1.26 34.62
N LEU A 54 13.76 -1.85 33.75
CA LEU A 54 13.54 -3.30 33.73
C LEU A 54 14.77 -4.09 33.27
N SER A 55 15.56 -3.53 32.35
CA SER A 55 16.76 -4.21 31.83
C SER A 55 17.80 -4.46 32.92
N LYS A 56 17.84 -3.64 33.98
CA LYS A 56 18.69 -3.89 35.16
C LYS A 56 18.39 -5.21 35.86
N HIS A 57 17.14 -5.68 35.77
CA HIS A 57 16.70 -6.94 36.37
C HIS A 57 16.79 -8.12 35.40
N VAL A 58 17.12 -7.87 34.13
CA VAL A 58 17.25 -8.89 33.07
C VAL A 58 18.59 -8.68 32.35
N PRO A 59 19.73 -8.97 33.01
CA PRO A 59 21.04 -8.70 32.41
C PRO A 59 21.35 -9.61 31.22
N VAL A 60 20.67 -10.74 31.07
CA VAL A 60 20.97 -11.77 30.06
C VAL A 60 19.89 -11.83 28.99
N LEU A 61 20.29 -11.73 27.72
CA LEU A 61 19.45 -12.14 26.59
C LEU A 61 19.68 -13.63 26.29
N PRO A 62 18.62 -14.43 26.08
CA PRO A 62 18.79 -15.78 25.59
C PRO A 62 19.53 -15.73 24.24
N ILE A 63 20.57 -16.56 24.08
CA ILE A 63 21.47 -16.66 22.90
C ILE A 63 22.65 -15.67 22.90
N VAL A 64 22.49 -14.42 23.36
CA VAL A 64 23.57 -13.40 23.26
C VAL A 64 24.44 -13.30 24.53
N GLY A 65 23.88 -13.60 25.71
CA GLY A 65 24.59 -13.49 26.99
C GLY A 65 24.30 -12.19 27.74
N GLU A 66 25.18 -11.82 28.68
CA GLU A 66 25.07 -10.57 29.45
C GLU A 66 25.28 -9.35 28.54
N LEU A 67 24.31 -8.45 28.54
CA LEU A 67 24.35 -7.25 27.71
C LEU A 67 23.66 -6.10 28.45
N GLU A 68 24.38 -5.01 28.68
CA GLU A 68 23.78 -3.79 29.22
C GLU A 68 22.64 -3.34 28.30
N HIS A 69 21.50 -3.01 28.89
CA HIS A 69 20.32 -2.57 28.15
C HIS A 69 19.74 -3.64 27.20
N SER A 70 19.90 -4.93 27.56
CA SER A 70 19.32 -6.13 26.94
C SER A 70 17.93 -5.92 26.29
N LEU A 71 16.97 -5.37 27.03
CA LEU A 71 15.59 -5.18 26.54
C LEU A 71 15.48 -4.11 25.45
N VAL A 72 16.34 -3.10 25.45
CA VAL A 72 16.39 -2.06 24.40
C VAL A 72 16.85 -2.70 23.09
N TRP A 73 17.90 -3.52 23.14
CA TRP A 73 18.38 -4.26 21.98
C TRP A 73 17.35 -5.25 21.44
N ALA A 74 16.67 -5.98 22.32
CA ALA A 74 15.58 -6.89 21.92
C ALA A 74 14.45 -6.14 21.20
N ALA A 75 14.04 -4.97 21.69
CA ALA A 75 13.01 -4.15 21.07
C ALA A 75 13.41 -3.65 19.67
N ILE A 76 14.66 -3.21 19.49
CA ILE A 76 15.19 -2.77 18.19
C ILE A 76 15.19 -3.92 17.18
N VAL A 77 15.74 -5.08 17.56
CA VAL A 77 15.79 -6.27 16.69
C VAL A 77 14.37 -6.70 16.31
N TRP A 78 13.45 -6.74 17.27
CA TRP A 78 12.06 -7.10 17.03
C TRP A 78 11.36 -6.11 16.08
N SER A 79 11.59 -4.81 16.25
CA SER A 79 11.03 -3.77 15.36
C SER A 79 11.55 -3.90 13.93
N ILE A 80 12.85 -4.10 13.75
CA ILE A 80 13.45 -4.31 12.42
C ILE A 80 12.89 -5.59 11.80
N PHE A 81 12.87 -6.68 12.56
CA PHE A 81 12.34 -7.96 12.10
C PHE A 81 10.88 -7.85 11.64
N GLY A 82 10.01 -7.25 12.46
CA GLY A 82 8.61 -7.04 12.11
C GLY A 82 8.44 -6.18 10.86
N THR A 83 9.24 -5.12 10.72
CA THR A 83 9.22 -4.24 9.55
C THR A 83 9.63 -4.99 8.28
N VAL A 84 10.71 -5.76 8.33
CA VAL A 84 11.20 -6.56 7.20
C VAL A 84 10.17 -7.65 6.85
N LEU A 85 9.60 -8.33 7.84
CA LEU A 85 8.59 -9.37 7.62
C LEU A 85 7.36 -8.80 6.89
N LEU A 86 6.85 -7.65 7.34
CA LEU A 86 5.74 -6.97 6.67
C LEU A 86 6.12 -6.53 5.26
N MET A 87 7.33 -6.03 5.05
CA MET A 87 7.83 -5.66 3.72
C MET A 87 7.89 -6.86 2.78
N VAL A 88 8.41 -8.00 3.24
CA VAL A 88 8.51 -9.24 2.43
C VAL A 88 7.14 -9.74 2.01
N VAL A 89 6.17 -9.76 2.93
CA VAL A 89 4.78 -10.13 2.60
C VAL A 89 4.15 -9.09 1.64
N GLY A 90 4.45 -7.81 1.86
CA GLY A 90 3.94 -6.66 1.09
C GLY A 90 4.41 -6.57 -0.37
N ILE A 91 5.59 -7.10 -0.71
CA ILE A 91 6.23 -6.90 -2.03
C ILE A 91 5.36 -7.33 -3.22
N LYS A 92 4.48 -8.32 -3.07
CA LYS A 92 3.65 -8.83 -4.17
C LYS A 92 2.35 -8.05 -4.39
N LEU A 93 1.88 -7.29 -3.41
CA LEU A 93 0.62 -6.55 -3.48
C LEU A 93 0.56 -5.53 -4.63
N PRO A 94 1.58 -4.68 -4.87
CA PRO A 94 1.54 -3.70 -5.96
C PRO A 94 1.34 -4.35 -7.34
N GLY A 95 2.01 -5.48 -7.60
CA GLY A 95 1.88 -6.22 -8.85
C GLY A 95 0.48 -6.82 -9.04
N LEU A 96 -0.13 -7.32 -7.96
CA LEU A 96 -1.51 -7.83 -8.00
C LEU A 96 -2.52 -6.70 -8.21
N GLN A 97 -2.37 -5.58 -7.50
CA GLN A 97 -3.23 -4.41 -7.64
C GLN A 97 -3.15 -3.82 -9.05
N PHE A 98 -1.96 -3.73 -9.64
CA PHE A 98 -1.79 -3.29 -11.03
C PHE A 98 -2.53 -4.20 -12.02
N ASN A 99 -2.40 -5.52 -11.86
CA ASN A 99 -3.12 -6.48 -12.71
C ASN A 99 -4.64 -6.36 -12.56
N ASN A 100 -5.13 -6.11 -11.34
CA ASN A 100 -6.55 -5.90 -11.08
C ASN A 100 -7.04 -4.62 -11.77
N GLN A 101 -6.35 -3.50 -11.56
CA GLN A 101 -6.66 -2.22 -12.22
C GLN A 101 -6.64 -2.32 -13.75
N LYS A 102 -5.67 -3.05 -14.32
CA LYS A 102 -5.57 -3.24 -15.78
C LYS A 102 -6.79 -3.97 -16.34
N VAL A 103 -7.23 -5.04 -15.67
CA VAL A 103 -8.38 -5.84 -16.14
C VAL A 103 -9.70 -5.11 -15.90
N GLU A 104 -9.85 -4.39 -14.79
CA GLU A 104 -10.99 -3.50 -14.56
C GLU A 104 -11.08 -2.37 -15.58
N ALA A 105 -9.95 -1.71 -15.89
CA ALA A 105 -9.90 -0.65 -16.88
C ALA A 105 -10.27 -1.17 -18.28
N ALA A 106 -9.82 -2.36 -18.65
CA ALA A 106 -10.20 -2.99 -19.92
C ALA A 106 -11.71 -3.28 -19.99
N TYR A 107 -12.28 -3.80 -18.90
CA TYR A 107 -13.73 -4.03 -18.80
C TYR A 107 -14.52 -2.72 -18.89
N ARG A 108 -14.14 -1.70 -18.13
CA ARG A 108 -14.78 -0.37 -18.14
C ARG A 108 -14.74 0.27 -19.52
N LYS A 109 -13.59 0.18 -20.20
CA LYS A 109 -13.41 0.75 -21.53
C LYS A 109 -14.30 0.07 -22.58
N GLU A 110 -14.45 -1.25 -22.52
CA GLU A 110 -15.35 -1.97 -23.44
C GLU A 110 -16.83 -1.63 -23.19
N LEU A 111 -17.22 -1.38 -21.92
CA LEU A 111 -18.57 -0.90 -21.59
C LEU A 111 -18.84 0.50 -22.16
N VAL A 112 -17.92 1.46 -21.99
CA VAL A 112 -18.03 2.81 -22.57
C VAL A 112 -18.18 2.75 -24.08
N TYR A 113 -17.38 1.91 -24.76
CA TYR A 113 -17.55 1.71 -26.21
C TYR A 113 -18.90 1.12 -26.60
N GLY A 114 -19.49 0.27 -25.75
CA GLY A 114 -20.83 -0.25 -25.95
C GLY A 114 -21.94 0.78 -25.78
N GLU A 115 -21.72 1.79 -24.93
CA GLU A 115 -22.65 2.93 -24.79
C GLU A 115 -22.62 3.80 -26.04
N ASP A 116 -21.43 4.04 -26.60
CA ASP A 116 -21.25 4.91 -27.77
C ASP A 116 -21.56 4.21 -29.12
N HIS A 117 -21.41 2.88 -29.21
CA HIS A 117 -21.50 2.12 -30.46
C HIS A 117 -22.31 0.84 -30.31
N ALA A 118 -23.39 0.70 -31.08
CA ALA A 118 -24.32 -0.44 -31.00
C ALA A 118 -23.71 -1.79 -31.43
N ASP A 119 -22.56 -1.80 -32.11
CA ASP A 119 -21.85 -3.00 -32.56
C ASP A 119 -20.76 -3.49 -31.58
N ARG A 120 -20.52 -2.74 -30.49
CA ARG A 120 -19.53 -3.02 -29.44
C ARG A 120 -20.16 -3.65 -28.20
N ALA A 121 -19.34 -3.99 -27.20
CA ALA A 121 -19.80 -4.62 -25.95
C ALA A 121 -20.61 -5.91 -26.16
N LYS A 122 -20.18 -6.74 -27.13
CA LYS A 122 -20.84 -8.02 -27.42
C LYS A 122 -20.88 -8.89 -26.15
N PRO A 123 -22.00 -9.60 -25.87
CA PRO A 123 -22.17 -10.37 -24.63
C PRO A 123 -21.06 -11.40 -24.34
N ALA A 124 -20.43 -11.97 -25.38
CA ALA A 124 -19.32 -12.91 -25.23
C ALA A 124 -18.03 -12.21 -24.72
N THR A 125 -17.69 -11.04 -25.28
CA THR A 125 -16.51 -10.26 -24.91
C THR A 125 -16.63 -9.72 -23.47
N LEU A 126 -17.81 -9.24 -23.08
CA LEU A 126 -18.06 -8.76 -21.71
C LEU A 126 -17.97 -9.90 -20.68
N ARG A 127 -18.50 -11.09 -20.99
CA ARG A 127 -18.38 -12.27 -20.10
C ARG A 127 -16.93 -12.68 -19.88
N GLU A 128 -16.11 -12.63 -20.92
CA GLU A 128 -14.69 -12.95 -20.83
C GLU A 128 -13.93 -11.94 -19.96
N LEU A 129 -14.12 -10.64 -20.23
CA LEU A 129 -13.50 -9.56 -19.45
C LEU A 129 -13.93 -9.61 -17.97
N PHE A 130 -15.22 -9.81 -17.69
CA PHE A 130 -15.72 -9.96 -16.33
C PHE A 130 -15.17 -11.20 -15.61
N SER A 131 -15.03 -12.33 -16.32
CA SER A 131 -14.39 -13.54 -15.78
C SER A 131 -12.93 -13.26 -15.39
N ASN A 132 -12.20 -12.47 -16.18
CA ASN A 132 -10.83 -12.07 -15.89
C ASN A 132 -10.75 -11.13 -14.67
N VAL A 133 -11.67 -10.17 -14.53
CA VAL A 133 -11.79 -9.32 -13.33
C VAL A 133 -11.95 -10.22 -12.11
N ARG A 134 -12.93 -11.13 -12.15
CA ARG A 134 -13.24 -12.04 -11.04
C ARG A 134 -12.04 -12.89 -10.63
N LYS A 135 -11.30 -13.45 -11.60
CA LYS A 135 -10.09 -14.26 -11.33
C LYS A 135 -9.00 -13.46 -10.62
N ASN A 136 -8.76 -12.21 -11.02
CA ASN A 136 -7.75 -11.39 -10.36
C ASN A 136 -8.20 -10.93 -8.96
N TYR A 137 -9.49 -10.67 -8.75
CA TYR A 137 -10.02 -10.42 -7.41
C TYR A 137 -9.83 -11.61 -6.47
N PHE A 138 -10.12 -12.84 -6.92
CA PHE A 138 -9.84 -14.02 -6.11
C PHE A 138 -8.34 -14.15 -5.79
N ARG A 139 -7.48 -13.90 -6.78
CA ARG A 139 -6.04 -13.94 -6.57
C ARG A 139 -5.54 -12.88 -5.60
N LEU A 140 -6.18 -11.71 -5.55
CA LEU A 140 -5.89 -10.65 -4.58
C LEU A 140 -6.39 -11.02 -3.18
N TYR A 141 -7.58 -11.65 -3.06
CA TYR A 141 -8.16 -12.05 -1.77
C TYR A 141 -7.37 -13.15 -1.06
N PHE A 142 -6.82 -14.10 -1.81
CA PHE A 142 -6.03 -15.20 -1.25
C PHE A 142 -4.56 -14.84 -0.96
N HIS A 143 -4.21 -13.56 -0.98
CA HIS A 143 -2.82 -13.08 -0.95
C HIS A 143 -2.61 -11.96 0.07
#